data_AF-A0AAV5TLD8-F1
#
_entry.id   AF-A0AAV5TLD8-F1
#
_cell.length_a   1.000
_cell.length_b   1.000
_cell.length_c   1.000
_cell.angle_alpha   90.00
_cell.angle_beta   90.00
_cell.angle_gamma   90.00
#
_symmetry.space_group_name_H-M   'P 1'
#
loop_
_entity.id
_entity.type
_entity.pdbx_description
1 polymer ?
#
loop_
_entity_poly.entity_id
_entity_poly.type
_entity_poly.pdbx_seq_one_letter_code
_entity_poly.pdbx_strand_id
1 'polypeptide(L)'
;YEKGGKSTILFFIGLELIHLSSTYADSFSLIYDYTSDIEFVVHFGVFCVVGCEAYRLINDADRKEMDILRRKGASIDSYSVARTYQLKENLNLMEMFTRILVPFLVFCFPEFFLYPAFTLIPKGIGYDGLRYFSIALYDLWLAVLCITTIGLVPLCTPKISKHMPSCLRYSLYPERNIQEERNANADTDIYFTLFQSHWQNV
;
A
#
# COMPACT_ATOMS: atom_id res chain seq x y z
N TYR A 1 7.16 -14.17 20.34
CA TYR A 1 6.31 -13.50 19.34
C TYR A 1 5.10 -12.93 20.06
N GLU A 2 5.22 -11.70 20.56
CA GLU A 2 4.21 -11.06 21.41
C GLU A 2 3.05 -10.48 20.60
N LYS A 3 1.92 -10.27 21.28
CA LYS A 3 0.56 -10.00 20.75
C LYS A 3 0.41 -8.72 19.90
N GLY A 4 1.45 -7.88 19.74
CA GLY A 4 1.38 -6.57 19.09
C GLY A 4 1.16 -6.61 17.57
N GLY A 5 1.80 -7.53 16.85
CA GLY A 5 1.68 -7.62 15.39
C GLY A 5 0.32 -8.10 14.86
N LYS A 6 -0.61 -8.52 15.74
CA LYS A 6 -1.90 -9.06 15.30
C LYS A 6 -2.80 -8.00 14.69
N SER A 7 -2.72 -6.74 15.12
CA SER A 7 -3.65 -5.70 14.67
C SER A 7 -3.47 -5.38 13.17
N THR A 8 -2.24 -5.10 12.74
CA THR A 8 -1.94 -4.76 11.34
C THR A 8 -2.21 -5.94 10.39
N ILE A 9 -1.85 -7.16 10.80
CA ILE A 9 -2.14 -8.37 10.01
C ILE A 9 -3.64 -8.61 9.90
N LEU A 10 -4.38 -8.54 11.01
CA LEU A 10 -5.84 -8.69 10.99
C LEU A 10 -6.52 -7.62 10.16
N PHE A 11 -6.00 -6.39 10.18
CA PHE A 11 -6.48 -5.33 9.31
C PHE A 11 -6.31 -5.70 7.83
N PHE A 12 -5.12 -6.12 7.41
CA PHE A 12 -4.88 -6.49 6.00
C PHE A 12 -5.72 -7.69 5.57
N ILE A 13 -5.86 -8.71 6.43
CA ILE A 13 -6.74 -9.85 6.16
C ILE A 13 -8.19 -9.38 6.03
N GLY A 14 -8.66 -8.52 6.95
CA GLY A 14 -10.01 -7.98 6.90
C GLY A 14 -10.27 -7.15 5.66
N LEU A 15 -9.33 -6.27 5.30
CA LEU A 15 -9.40 -5.45 4.10
C LEU A 15 -9.45 -6.32 2.83
N GLU A 16 -8.61 -7.34 2.74
CA GLU A 16 -8.57 -8.27 1.61
C GLU A 16 -9.86 -9.08 1.49
N LEU A 17 -10.39 -9.61 2.61
CA LEU A 17 -11.66 -10.34 2.61
C LEU A 17 -12.83 -9.44 2.19
N ILE A 18 -12.90 -8.23 2.72
CA ILE A 18 -13.94 -7.25 2.35
C ILE A 18 -13.82 -6.94 0.86
N HIS A 19 -12.62 -6.62 0.38
CA HIS A 19 -12.37 -6.30 -1.02
C HIS A 19 -12.77 -7.45 -1.95
N LEU A 20 -12.29 -8.68 -1.69
CA LEU A 20 -12.63 -9.86 -2.50
C LEU A 20 -14.12 -10.16 -2.49
N SER A 21 -14.77 -10.10 -1.32
CA SER A 21 -16.21 -10.33 -1.21
C SER A 21 -17.02 -9.27 -1.96
N SER A 22 -16.59 -8.02 -1.89
CA SER A 22 -17.25 -6.90 -2.56
C SER A 22 -17.10 -7.01 -4.07
N THR A 23 -15.89 -7.27 -4.58
CA THR A 23 -15.64 -7.44 -6.02
C THR A 23 -16.43 -8.62 -6.59
N TYR A 24 -16.58 -9.71 -5.82
CA TYR A 24 -17.40 -10.85 -6.21
C TYR A 24 -18.89 -10.49 -6.26
N ALA A 25 -19.40 -9.78 -5.24
CA ALA A 25 -20.79 -9.32 -5.20
C ALA A 25 -21.11 -8.34 -6.34
N ASP A 26 -20.21 -7.42 -6.63
CA ASP A 26 -20.32 -6.46 -7.72
C ASP A 26 -20.32 -7.17 -9.08
N SER A 27 -19.38 -8.10 -9.29
CA SER A 27 -19.32 -8.89 -10.52
C SER A 27 -20.58 -9.72 -10.75
N PHE A 28 -21.10 -10.34 -9.68
CA PHE A 28 -22.37 -11.06 -9.73
C PHE A 28 -23.53 -10.12 -10.07
N SER A 29 -23.62 -8.97 -9.40
CA SER A 29 -24.69 -7.99 -9.63
C SER A 29 -24.67 -7.44 -11.05
N LEU A 30 -23.48 -7.24 -11.61
CA LEU A 30 -23.29 -6.80 -12.98
C LEU A 30 -23.73 -7.86 -14.01
N ILE A 31 -23.37 -9.14 -13.80
CA ILE A 31 -23.73 -10.24 -14.72
C ILE A 31 -25.25 -10.46 -14.81
N TYR A 32 -25.98 -10.23 -13.71
CA TYR A 32 -27.43 -10.39 -13.65
C TYR A 32 -28.20 -9.08 -13.87
N ASP A 33 -27.53 -8.01 -14.33
CA ASP A 33 -28.11 -6.68 -14.57
C ASP A 33 -28.86 -6.09 -13.34
N TYR A 34 -28.47 -6.47 -12.12
CA TYR A 34 -29.06 -5.91 -10.88
C TYR A 34 -28.56 -4.50 -10.57
N THR A 35 -27.40 -4.12 -11.10
CA THR A 35 -26.72 -2.86 -10.81
C THR A 35 -26.21 -2.27 -12.12
N SER A 36 -26.30 -0.95 -12.24
CA SER A 36 -25.78 -0.24 -13.41
C SER A 36 -24.26 -0.08 -13.31
N ASP A 37 -23.59 0.04 -14.46
CA ASP A 37 -22.15 0.25 -14.49
C ASP A 37 -21.71 1.54 -13.78
N ILE A 38 -22.54 2.59 -13.78
CA ILE A 38 -22.24 3.84 -13.05
C ILE A 38 -22.19 3.58 -11.55
N GLU A 39 -23.13 2.80 -11.02
CA GLU A 39 -23.15 2.45 -9.60
C GLU A 39 -21.89 1.66 -9.22
N PHE A 40 -21.40 0.78 -10.10
CA PHE A 40 -20.13 0.08 -9.92
C PHE A 40 -18.93 1.05 -9.83
N VAL A 41 -18.82 2.00 -10.76
CA VAL A 41 -17.74 3.01 -10.73
C VAL A 41 -17.80 3.87 -9.47
N VAL A 42 -19.00 4.27 -9.04
CA VAL A 42 -19.21 5.01 -7.80
C VAL A 42 -18.81 4.17 -6.58
N HIS A 43 -19.23 2.90 -6.54
CA HIS A 43 -18.90 1.98 -5.47
C HIS A 43 -17.37 1.80 -5.34
N PHE A 44 -16.67 1.58 -6.46
CA PHE A 44 -15.21 1.50 -6.51
C PHE A 44 -14.55 2.79 -5.99
N GLY A 45 -15.03 3.96 -6.42
CA GLY A 45 -14.51 5.25 -5.97
C GLY A 45 -14.66 5.45 -4.45
N VAL A 46 -15.82 5.11 -3.89
CA VAL A 46 -16.06 5.15 -2.43
C VAL A 46 -15.11 4.19 -1.72
N PHE A 47 -14.94 2.98 -2.24
CA PHE A 47 -14.04 1.98 -1.66
C PHE A 47 -12.59 2.45 -1.65
N CYS A 48 -12.11 3.06 -2.74
CA CYS A 48 -10.77 3.65 -2.80
C CYS A 48 -10.56 4.73 -1.74
N VAL A 49 -11.53 5.65 -1.56
CA VAL A 49 -11.45 6.72 -0.56
C VAL A 49 -11.43 6.16 0.86
N VAL A 50 -12.38 5.26 1.19
CA VAL A 50 -12.45 4.63 2.51
C VAL A 50 -11.20 3.82 2.81
N GLY A 51 -10.70 3.05 1.83
CA GLY A 51 -9.46 2.28 1.95
C GLY A 51 -8.24 3.16 2.20
N CYS A 52 -8.11 4.29 1.48
CA CYS A 52 -7.03 5.25 1.68
C CYS A 52 -7.06 5.88 3.09
N GLU A 53 -8.24 6.26 3.58
CA GLU A 53 -8.37 6.81 4.93
C GLU A 53 -8.08 5.77 6.01
N ALA A 54 -8.59 4.54 5.87
CA ALA A 54 -8.29 3.44 6.80
C ALA A 54 -6.78 3.14 6.84
N TYR A 55 -6.14 3.10 5.67
CA TYR A 55 -4.70 2.94 5.54
C TYR A 55 -3.93 4.06 6.25
N ARG A 56 -4.33 5.32 6.05
CA ARG A 56 -3.72 6.49 6.70
C ARG A 56 -3.82 6.41 8.22
N LEU A 57 -5.00 6.08 8.75
CA LEU A 57 -5.22 5.95 10.20
C LEU A 57 -4.31 4.90 10.84
N ILE A 58 -4.07 3.78 10.15
CA ILE A 58 -3.20 2.71 10.66
C ILE A 58 -1.73 3.10 10.58
N ASN A 59 -1.30 3.72 9.49
CA ASN A 59 0.05 4.27 9.39
C ASN A 59 0.31 5.31 10.50
N ASP A 60 -0.66 6.19 10.78
CA ASP A 60 -0.58 7.18 11.85
C ASP A 60 -0.55 6.53 13.24
N ALA A 61 -1.32 5.46 13.45
CA ALA A 61 -1.32 4.68 14.69
C ALA A 61 0.04 4.00 14.94
N ASP A 62 0.60 3.34 13.93
CA ASP A 62 1.90 2.65 14.01
C ASP A 62 3.04 3.66 14.27
N ARG A 63 3.00 4.83 13.60
CA ARG A 63 3.97 5.92 13.83
C ARG A 63 3.87 6.47 15.26
N LYS A 64 2.65 6.70 15.74
CA LYS A 64 2.41 7.17 17.11
C LYS A 64 2.90 6.16 18.15
N GLU A 65 2.68 4.86 17.92
CA GLU A 65 3.21 3.80 18.79
C GLU A 65 4.74 3.82 18.83
N MET A 66 5.39 4.01 17.67
CA MET A 66 6.85 4.09 17.57
C MET A 66 7.40 5.31 18.33
N ASP A 67 6.73 6.45 18.20
CA ASP A 67 7.11 7.67 18.92
C ASP A 67 6.95 7.51 20.44
N ILE A 68 5.90 6.81 20.90
CA ILE A 68 5.71 6.51 22.32
C ILE A 68 6.84 5.62 22.84
N LEU A 69 7.21 4.57 22.09
CA LEU A 69 8.32 3.68 22.46
C LEU A 69 9.64 4.44 22.49
N ARG A 70 9.88 5.34 21.52
CA ARG A 70 11.08 6.18 21.47
C ARG A 70 11.19 7.15 22.65
N ARG A 71 10.06 7.74 23.08
CA ARG A 71 10.02 8.70 24.21
C ARG A 71 10.14 8.04 25.58
N LYS A 72 9.58 6.84 25.76
CA LYS A 72 9.62 6.11 27.04
C LYS A 72 11.02 5.56 27.38
N GLY A 73 11.88 5.41 26.38
CA GLY A 73 13.22 4.84 26.55
C GLY A 73 13.19 3.35 26.91
N ALA A 74 14.38 2.78 27.11
CA ALA A 74 14.54 1.38 27.50
C ALA A 74 14.19 1.20 28.98
N SER A 75 12.91 0.96 29.28
CA SER A 75 12.47 0.46 30.58
C SER A 75 12.65 -1.05 30.65
N ILE A 76 13.39 -1.55 31.65
CA ILE A 76 13.70 -2.97 31.85
C ILE A 76 12.44 -3.85 31.86
N ASP A 77 11.33 -3.33 32.39
CA ASP A 77 10.07 -4.08 32.53
C ASP A 77 9.11 -3.96 31.34
N SER A 78 9.34 -3.06 30.38
CA SER A 78 8.40 -2.84 29.27
C SER A 78 9.02 -2.82 27.88
N TYR A 79 10.34 -2.98 27.77
CA TYR A 79 11.05 -2.91 26.49
C TYR A 79 11.31 -4.30 25.92
N SER A 80 10.37 -4.77 25.09
CA SER A 80 10.60 -5.92 24.22
C SER A 80 11.30 -5.42 22.96
N VAL A 81 12.61 -5.66 22.85
CA VAL A 81 13.41 -5.40 21.64
C VAL A 81 12.68 -5.90 20.38
N ALA A 82 12.06 -7.07 20.48
CA ALA A 82 11.28 -7.68 19.41
C ALA A 82 10.11 -6.80 18.93
N ARG A 83 9.41 -6.09 19.83
CA ARG A 83 8.30 -5.20 19.47
C ARG A 83 8.77 -4.02 18.62
N THR A 84 9.89 -3.41 18.98
CA THR A 84 10.47 -2.31 18.19
C THR A 84 10.83 -2.77 16.78
N TYR A 85 11.42 -3.96 16.63
CA TYR A 85 11.71 -4.54 15.31
C TYR A 85 10.45 -4.80 14.49
N GLN A 86 9.42 -5.40 15.10
CA GLN A 86 8.14 -5.65 14.42
C GLN A 86 7.49 -4.35 13.93
N LEU A 87 7.48 -3.30 14.77
CA LEU A 87 6.88 -2.02 14.39
C LEU A 87 7.70 -1.29 13.32
N LYS A 88 9.04 -1.38 13.37
CA LYS A 88 9.91 -0.89 12.27
C LYS A 88 9.65 -1.62 10.96
N GLU A 89 9.47 -2.95 11.02
CA GLU A 89 9.13 -3.75 9.85
C GLU A 89 7.78 -3.34 9.25
N ASN A 90 6.75 -3.21 10.09
CA ASN A 90 5.43 -2.73 9.66
C ASN A 90 5.51 -1.34 9.02
N LEU A 91 6.21 -0.38 9.65
CA LEU A 91 6.37 0.97 9.09
C LEU A 91 7.11 0.96 7.75
N ASN A 92 8.13 0.11 7.59
CA ASN A 92 8.83 -0.07 6.32
C ASN A 92 7.91 -0.66 5.23
N LEU A 93 7.06 -1.62 5.59
CA LEU A 93 6.04 -2.16 4.68
C LEU A 93 5.02 -1.10 4.29
N MET A 94 4.54 -0.30 5.24
CA MET A 94 3.63 0.81 4.96
C MET A 94 4.31 1.83 4.03
N GLU A 95 5.55 2.24 4.30
CA GLU A 95 6.25 3.16 3.39
C GLU A 95 6.35 2.59 1.96
N MET A 96 6.67 1.31 1.82
CA MET A 96 6.69 0.62 0.54
C MET A 96 5.32 0.67 -0.15
N PHE A 97 4.24 0.35 0.55
CA PHE A 97 2.89 0.43 0.00
C PHE A 97 2.49 1.85 -0.38
N THR A 98 2.85 2.87 0.41
CA THR A 98 2.58 4.28 0.07
C THR A 98 3.24 4.66 -1.26
N ARG A 99 4.47 4.20 -1.49
CA ARG A 99 5.20 4.45 -2.75
C ARG A 99 4.54 3.82 -3.97
N ILE A 100 3.83 2.71 -3.79
CA ILE A 100 3.06 2.03 -4.84
C ILE A 100 1.66 2.68 -4.99
N LEU A 101 1.03 3.05 -3.88
CA LEU A 101 -0.32 3.58 -3.83
C LEU A 101 -0.44 4.92 -4.58
N VAL A 102 0.52 5.84 -4.39
CA VAL A 102 0.49 7.15 -5.05
C VAL A 102 0.42 7.04 -6.58
N PRO A 103 1.37 6.38 -7.27
CA PRO A 103 1.28 6.23 -8.72
C PRO A 103 0.03 5.44 -9.11
N PHE A 104 -0.35 4.39 -8.37
CA PHE A 104 -1.57 3.64 -8.65
C PHE A 104 -2.83 4.53 -8.67
N LEU A 105 -3.02 5.40 -7.65
CA LEU A 105 -4.15 6.34 -7.60
C LEU A 105 -4.14 7.32 -8.78
N VAL A 106 -2.96 7.81 -9.18
CA VAL A 106 -2.82 8.69 -10.34
C VAL A 106 -3.24 7.96 -11.63
N PHE A 107 -2.88 6.68 -11.77
CA PHE A 107 -3.27 5.87 -12.92
C PHE A 107 -4.73 5.43 -12.88
N CYS A 108 -5.37 5.28 -11.73
CA CYS A 108 -6.81 4.99 -11.66
C CYS A 108 -7.67 6.22 -12.00
N PHE A 109 -7.14 7.44 -11.86
CA PHE A 109 -7.92 8.67 -12.02
C PHE A 109 -8.67 8.78 -13.36
N PRO A 110 -8.08 8.48 -14.53
CA PRO A 110 -8.78 8.63 -15.82
C PRO A 110 -10.02 7.74 -15.98
N GLU A 111 -10.07 6.58 -15.32
CA GLU A 111 -11.22 5.67 -15.38
C GLU A 111 -12.51 6.33 -14.87
N PHE A 112 -12.38 7.15 -13.82
CA PHE A 112 -13.48 7.93 -13.25
C PHE A 112 -14.01 9.04 -14.17
N PHE A 113 -13.32 9.37 -15.26
CA PHE A 113 -13.79 10.36 -16.24
C PHE A 113 -14.23 9.70 -17.54
N LEU A 114 -13.45 8.75 -18.04
CA LEU A 114 -13.70 8.11 -19.33
C LEU A 114 -15.00 7.30 -19.33
N TYR A 115 -15.25 6.55 -18.24
CA TYR A 115 -16.44 5.72 -18.17
C TYR A 115 -17.74 6.56 -18.01
N PRO A 116 -17.83 7.51 -17.07
CA PRO A 116 -19.00 8.38 -17.00
C PRO A 116 -19.20 9.22 -18.27
N ALA A 117 -18.14 9.65 -18.95
CA ALA A 117 -18.26 10.35 -20.22
C ALA A 117 -18.97 9.48 -21.29
N PHE A 118 -18.65 8.20 -21.37
CA PHE A 118 -19.35 7.28 -22.27
C PHE A 118 -20.84 7.13 -21.91
N THR A 119 -21.17 7.00 -20.63
CA THR A 119 -22.55 6.71 -20.20
C THR A 119 -23.45 7.94 -20.17
N LEU A 120 -22.90 9.11 -19.81
CA LEU A 120 -23.66 10.36 -19.71
C LEU A 120 -23.93 11.01 -21.07
N ILE A 121 -23.16 10.69 -22.13
CA ILE A 121 -23.42 11.18 -23.49
C ILE A 121 -24.54 10.32 -24.12
N PRO A 122 -25.76 10.87 -24.33
CA PRO A 122 -26.85 10.11 -24.94
C PRO A 122 -26.54 9.77 -26.41
N LYS A 123 -27.14 8.70 -26.92
CA LYS A 123 -26.95 8.27 -28.31
C LYS A 123 -27.69 9.22 -29.27
N GLY A 124 -27.09 9.53 -30.41
CA GLY A 124 -27.78 10.22 -31.51
C GLY A 124 -27.87 11.75 -31.40
N ILE A 125 -27.12 12.37 -30.48
CA ILE A 125 -27.01 13.83 -30.37
C ILE A 125 -25.86 14.42 -31.21
N GLY A 126 -25.20 13.61 -32.03
CA GLY A 126 -24.05 14.02 -32.85
C GLY A 126 -22.67 13.89 -32.18
N TYR A 127 -22.61 13.52 -30.90
CA TYR A 127 -21.37 13.27 -30.14
C TYR A 127 -20.99 11.78 -30.06
N ASP A 128 -21.55 10.94 -30.93
CA ASP A 128 -21.31 9.49 -30.90
C ASP A 128 -19.82 9.15 -31.08
N GLY A 129 -19.07 9.95 -31.86
CA GLY A 129 -17.62 9.79 -32.01
C GLY A 129 -16.85 9.93 -30.69
N LEU A 130 -17.18 10.94 -29.87
CA LEU A 130 -16.57 11.14 -28.55
C LEU A 130 -16.96 10.01 -27.59
N ARG A 131 -18.21 9.55 -27.66
CA ARG A 131 -18.70 8.41 -26.87
C ARG A 131 -17.90 7.13 -27.18
N TYR A 132 -17.79 6.75 -28.46
CA TYR A 132 -17.02 5.57 -28.86
C TYR A 132 -15.52 5.71 -28.58
N PHE A 133 -14.97 6.90 -28.73
CA PHE A 133 -13.59 7.18 -28.35
C PHE A 133 -13.36 7.00 -26.84
N SER A 134 -14.30 7.45 -26.01
CA SER A 134 -14.18 7.35 -24.55
C SER A 134 -14.15 5.90 -24.06
N ILE A 135 -15.03 5.03 -24.59
CA ILE A 135 -15.03 3.60 -24.23
C ILE A 135 -13.79 2.87 -24.76
N ALA A 136 -13.35 3.17 -25.99
CA ALA A 136 -12.11 2.59 -26.52
C ALA A 136 -10.87 3.01 -25.73
N LEU A 137 -10.82 4.27 -25.30
CA LEU A 137 -9.75 4.78 -24.45
C LEU A 137 -9.81 4.18 -23.04
N TYR A 138 -11.01 3.96 -22.49
CA TYR A 138 -11.21 3.28 -21.22
C TYR A 138 -10.64 1.85 -21.25
N ASP A 139 -10.98 1.06 -22.28
CA ASP A 139 -10.47 -0.31 -22.45
C ASP A 139 -8.94 -0.34 -22.60
N LEU A 140 -8.38 0.57 -23.40
CA LEU A 140 -6.93 0.72 -23.53
C LEU A 140 -6.28 1.09 -22.18
N TRP A 141 -6.92 1.98 -21.43
CA TRP A 141 -6.40 2.47 -20.16
C TRP A 141 -6.36 1.37 -19.09
N LEU A 142 -7.37 0.49 -19.03
CA LEU A 142 -7.36 -0.68 -18.15
C LEU A 142 -6.15 -1.60 -18.42
N ALA A 143 -5.80 -1.82 -19.70
CA ALA A 143 -4.62 -2.59 -20.07
C ALA A 143 -3.32 -1.89 -19.62
N VAL A 144 -3.23 -0.57 -19.80
CA VAL A 144 -2.10 0.25 -19.33
C VAL A 144 -1.98 0.20 -17.80
N LEU A 145 -3.09 0.30 -17.07
CA LEU A 145 -3.12 0.20 -15.61
C LEU A 145 -2.57 -1.15 -15.14
N CYS A 146 -2.97 -2.25 -15.78
CA CYS A 146 -2.48 -3.59 -15.43
C CYS A 146 -0.95 -3.73 -15.62
N ILE A 147 -0.45 -3.33 -16.80
CA ILE A 147 0.99 -3.39 -17.11
C ILE A 147 1.78 -2.51 -16.14
N THR A 148 1.28 -1.29 -15.91
CA THR A 148 1.91 -0.33 -15.00
C THR A 148 1.93 -0.85 -13.56
N THR A 149 0.84 -1.43 -13.08
CA THR A 149 0.75 -1.98 -11.71
C THR A 149 1.76 -3.11 -11.50
N ILE A 150 1.86 -4.05 -12.46
CA ILE A 150 2.86 -5.14 -12.40
C ILE A 150 4.28 -4.57 -12.44
N GLY A 151 4.52 -3.56 -13.27
CA GLY A 151 5.83 -2.89 -13.39
C GLY A 151 6.20 -2.05 -12.16
N LEU A 152 5.24 -1.44 -11.47
CA LEU A 152 5.48 -0.54 -10.33
C LEU A 152 5.95 -1.29 -9.08
N VAL A 153 5.46 -2.51 -8.84
CA VAL A 153 5.83 -3.31 -7.65
C VAL A 153 7.35 -3.43 -7.48
N PRO A 154 8.12 -3.88 -8.50
CA PRO A 154 9.57 -3.96 -8.36
C PRO A 154 10.27 -2.59 -8.37
N LEU A 155 9.74 -1.61 -9.12
CA LEU A 155 10.32 -0.27 -9.20
C LEU A 155 10.21 0.52 -7.88
N CYS A 156 9.19 0.23 -7.08
CA CYS A 156 8.96 0.87 -5.78
C CYS A 156 9.67 0.16 -4.63
N THR A 157 10.11 -1.08 -4.82
CA THR A 157 10.68 -1.92 -3.76
C THR A 157 12.15 -2.22 -4.03
N PRO A 158 13.09 -1.43 -3.49
CA PRO A 158 14.52 -1.58 -3.79
C PRO A 158 15.09 -2.94 -3.37
N LYS A 159 14.51 -3.58 -2.33
CA LYS A 159 14.88 -4.94 -1.92
C LYS A 159 14.57 -5.96 -3.01
N ILE A 160 13.42 -5.84 -3.67
CA ILE A 160 13.01 -6.75 -4.76
C ILE A 160 13.84 -6.45 -6.02
N SER A 161 14.05 -5.18 -6.35
CA SER A 161 14.79 -4.80 -7.57
C SER A 161 16.25 -5.28 -7.58
N LYS A 162 16.89 -5.43 -6.41
CA LYS A 162 18.24 -6.04 -6.32
C LYS A 162 18.31 -7.47 -6.86
N HIS A 163 17.24 -8.24 -6.66
CA HIS A 163 17.15 -9.63 -7.13
C HIS A 163 16.65 -9.76 -8.58
N MET A 164 16.32 -8.64 -9.23
CA MET A 164 15.89 -8.64 -10.62
C MET A 164 17.07 -8.68 -11.60
N PRO A 165 16.83 -9.17 -12.85
CA PRO A 165 17.80 -9.08 -13.94
C PRO A 165 18.29 -7.65 -14.15
N SER A 166 19.53 -7.48 -14.63
CA SER A 166 20.17 -6.17 -14.78
C SER A 166 19.37 -5.16 -15.61
N CYS A 167 18.57 -5.63 -16.58
CA CYS A 167 17.69 -4.77 -17.39
C CYS A 167 16.47 -4.20 -16.62
N LEU A 168 16.12 -4.79 -15.48
CA LEU A 168 15.00 -4.40 -14.63
C LEU A 168 15.45 -3.87 -13.26
N ARG A 169 16.76 -3.73 -13.05
CA ARG A 169 17.34 -3.18 -11.80
C ARG A 169 17.26 -1.66 -11.78
N TYR A 170 16.04 -1.14 -11.87
CA TYR A 170 15.73 0.27 -11.69
C TYR A 170 14.95 0.43 -10.39
N SER A 171 15.25 1.48 -9.65
CA SER A 171 14.49 1.89 -8.47
C SER A 171 14.12 3.35 -8.64
N LEU A 172 12.82 3.64 -8.56
CA LEU A 172 12.34 5.03 -8.62
C LEU A 172 12.74 5.81 -7.37
N TYR A 173 12.97 5.10 -6.26
CA TYR A 173 13.30 5.71 -4.99
C TYR A 173 14.77 5.47 -4.64
N PRO A 174 15.50 6.51 -4.21
CA PRO A 174 16.86 6.34 -3.74
C PRO A 174 16.88 5.46 -2.49
N GLU A 175 17.93 4.66 -2.35
CA GLU A 175 18.08 3.71 -1.26
C GLU A 175 18.39 4.44 0.07
N ARG A 176 17.33 4.92 0.73
CA ARG A 176 17.44 5.66 2.00
C ARG A 176 17.91 4.77 3.18
N ASN A 177 17.81 3.45 3.03
CA ASN A 177 18.00 2.47 4.11
C ASN A 177 19.46 2.16 4.48
N ILE A 178 20.45 2.43 3.62
CA ILE A 178 21.85 2.06 3.93
C ILE A 178 22.36 2.83 5.17
N GLN A 179 21.91 4.07 5.35
CA GLN A 179 22.33 4.90 6.48
C GLN A 179 21.65 4.45 7.79
N GLU A 180 20.35 4.12 7.75
CA GLU A 180 19.61 3.66 8.93
C GLU A 180 20.03 2.27 9.38
N GLU A 181 20.36 1.38 8.44
CA GLU A 181 20.86 0.03 8.74
C GLU A 181 22.25 0.09 9.40
N ARG A 182 23.13 0.99 8.94
CA ARG A 182 24.42 1.25 9.62
C ARG A 182 24.24 1.77 11.04
N ASN A 183 23.30 2.68 11.25
CA ASN A 183 23.01 3.22 12.59
C ASN A 183 22.40 2.16 13.51
N ALA A 184 21.52 1.30 12.99
CA ALA A 184 20.92 0.21 13.76
C ALA A 184 21.96 -0.83 14.20
N ASN A 185 22.95 -1.13 13.34
CA ASN A 185 24.04 -2.02 13.71
C ASN A 185 24.91 -1.41 14.82
N ALA A 186 25.21 -0.11 14.74
CA ALA A 186 25.95 0.59 15.80
C ALA A 186 25.20 0.55 17.15
N ASP A 187 23.89 0.78 17.16
CA ASP A 187 23.07 0.70 18.38
C ASP A 187 23.04 -0.73 18.96
N THR A 188 22.99 -1.74 18.09
CA THR A 188 23.01 -3.16 18.47
C THR A 188 24.35 -3.55 19.08
N ASP A 189 25.45 -3.11 18.48
CA ASP A 189 26.80 -3.33 18.99
C ASP A 189 26.99 -2.67 20.36
N ILE A 190 26.48 -1.44 20.55
CA ILE A 190 26.51 -0.75 21.85
C ILE A 190 25.75 -1.57 22.90
N TYR A 191 24.57 -2.10 22.57
CA TYR A 191 23.79 -2.92 23.49
C TYR A 191 24.54 -4.19 23.91
N PHE A 192 25.11 -4.94 22.96
CA PHE A 192 25.87 -6.15 23.28
C PHE A 192 27.15 -5.84 24.05
N THR A 193 27.80 -4.72 23.75
CA THR A 193 28.99 -4.26 24.49
C THR A 193 28.64 -3.92 25.94
N LEU A 194 27.53 -3.20 26.17
CA LEU A 194 27.04 -2.90 27.52
C LEU A 194 26.68 -4.19 28.28
N PHE A 195 25.98 -5.12 27.63
CA PHE A 195 25.63 -6.40 28.21
C PHE A 195 26.86 -7.22 28.60
N GLN A 196 27.86 -7.30 27.71
CA GLN A 196 29.12 -7.99 27.97
C GLN A 196 29.89 -7.35 29.13
N SER A 197 29.92 -6.01 29.21
CA SER A 197 30.58 -5.30 30.32
C SER A 197 29.90 -5.56 31.66
N HIS A 198 28.57 -5.68 31.70
CA HIS A 198 27.84 -5.99 32.91
C HIS A 198 28.09 -7.44 33.35
N TRP A 199 28.21 -8.37 32.40
CA TRP A 199 28.50 -9.78 32.70
C TRP A 199 29.89 -10.00 33.30
N GLN A 200 30.88 -9.19 32.90
CA GLN A 200 32.25 -9.29 33.42
C GLN A 200 32.44 -8.74 34.84
N ASN A 201 31.50 -7.91 35.32
CA ASN A 201 31.56 -7.28 36.64
C ASN A 201 30.75 -8.01 37.73
N VAL A 202 30.14 -9.15 37.40
CA VAL A 202 29.40 -10.03 38.32
C VAL A 202 30.22 -11.29 38.56
#